data_AF-A0A9E3FP23-F1
#
_entry.id   AF-A0A9E3FP23-F1
#
_cell.length_a   1.000
_cell.length_b   1.000
_cell.length_c   1.000
_cell.angle_alpha   90.00
_cell.angle_beta   90.00
_cell.angle_gamma   90.00
#
_symmetry.space_group_name_H-M   'P 1'
#
loop_
_entity.id
_entity.type
_entity.pdbx_description
1 polymer ?
#
loop_
_entity_poly.entity_id
_entity_poly.type
_entity_poly.pdbx_seq_one_letter_code
_entity_poly.pdbx_strand_id
1 'polypeptide(L)'
;MKFVLVNHRTPFGTPSCRHCSRPLGVGYLREIATRRPYCDHDCYRRDETRRAFTPWFAASGPTSELATGHAASLGLMASLTAAACWGYALPLSAVAISLVQTALGMRDLMTKEVVLV
;
A
#
# COMPACT_ATOMS: atom_id res chain seq x y z
N MET A 1 -12.32 -7.51 -16.30
CA MET A 1 -11.37 -7.96 -17.34
C MET A 1 -12.00 -9.08 -18.17
N LYS A 2 -11.71 -9.18 -19.47
CA LYS A 2 -12.25 -10.22 -20.37
C LYS A 2 -11.12 -11.10 -20.91
N PHE A 3 -11.30 -12.41 -20.87
CA PHE A 3 -10.41 -13.41 -21.47
C PHE A 3 -11.18 -14.29 -22.45
N VAL A 4 -10.45 -14.97 -23.34
CA VAL A 4 -11.00 -15.98 -24.24
C VAL A 4 -10.35 -17.32 -23.94
N LEU A 5 -11.14 -18.39 -23.98
CA LEU A 5 -10.64 -19.76 -23.98
C LEU A 5 -10.26 -20.13 -25.41
N VAL A 6 -8.98 -20.44 -25.63
CA VAL A 6 -8.47 -20.92 -26.91
C VAL A 6 -8.47 -22.44 -26.86
N ASN A 7 -9.39 -23.06 -27.60
CA ASN A 7 -9.50 -24.51 -27.72
C ASN A 7 -8.83 -25.00 -29.01
N HIS A 8 -8.08 -26.09 -28.92
CA HIS A 8 -7.63 -26.92 -30.05
C HIS A 8 -6.85 -26.19 -31.14
N ARG A 9 -6.18 -25.09 -30.79
CA ARG A 9 -5.20 -24.45 -31.66
C ARG A 9 -3.85 -24.52 -30.98
N THR A 10 -2.90 -25.16 -31.65
CA THR A 10 -1.49 -25.05 -31.27
C THR A 10 -1.09 -23.59 -31.46
N PRO A 11 -0.71 -22.88 -30.40
CA PRO A 11 -0.23 -21.51 -30.56
C PRO A 11 1.00 -21.49 -31.47
N PHE A 12 1.23 -20.36 -32.15
CA PHE A 12 2.45 -20.19 -32.94
C PHE A 12 3.66 -20.13 -31.97
N GLY A 13 4.52 -21.16 -32.00
CA GLY A 13 5.61 -21.38 -31.04
C GLY A 13 5.20 -22.25 -29.83
N THR A 14 6.11 -22.40 -28.85
CA THR A 14 5.83 -23.03 -27.55
C THR A 14 5.59 -21.97 -26.48
N PRO A 15 4.44 -21.27 -26.48
CA PRO A 15 4.20 -20.26 -25.47
C PRO A 15 4.11 -20.89 -24.09
N SER A 16 4.70 -20.21 -23.13
CA SER A 16 4.61 -20.52 -21.71
C SER A 16 3.54 -19.67 -21.04
N CYS A 17 2.90 -20.21 -20.02
CA CYS A 17 2.01 -19.46 -19.14
C CYS A 17 2.75 -18.25 -18.54
N ARG A 18 2.12 -17.09 -18.57
CA ARG A 18 2.73 -15.85 -18.05
C ARG A 18 3.00 -15.91 -16.54
N HIS A 19 2.23 -16.70 -15.80
CA HIS A 19 2.33 -16.78 -14.34
C HIS A 19 3.30 -17.87 -13.87
N CYS A 20 3.13 -19.11 -14.35
CA CYS A 20 3.88 -20.27 -13.85
C CYS A 20 4.99 -20.77 -14.80
N SER A 21 5.17 -20.11 -15.94
CA SER A 21 6.18 -20.44 -16.96
C SER A 21 6.08 -21.85 -17.56
N ARG A 22 5.04 -22.62 -17.24
CA ARG A 22 4.81 -23.95 -17.82
C ARG A 22 4.41 -23.83 -19.28
N PRO A 23 4.80 -24.80 -20.15
CA PRO A 23 4.33 -24.85 -21.52
C PRO A 23 2.79 -24.97 -21.56
N LEU A 24 2.17 -24.28 -22.51
CA LEU A 24 0.72 -24.30 -22.66
C LEU A 24 0.26 -25.53 -23.45
N GLY A 25 -0.85 -26.12 -23.01
CA GLY A 25 -1.45 -27.29 -23.65
C GLY A 25 -2.45 -26.92 -24.75
N VAL A 26 -3.27 -27.91 -25.12
CA VAL A 26 -4.27 -27.85 -26.19
C VAL A 26 -5.42 -26.86 -25.90
N GLY A 27 -5.58 -26.49 -24.63
CA GLY A 27 -6.52 -25.46 -24.17
C GLY A 27 -5.79 -24.48 -23.24
N TYR A 28 -5.96 -23.19 -23.49
CA TYR A 28 -5.39 -22.14 -22.65
C TYR A 28 -6.25 -20.88 -22.64
N LEU A 29 -6.13 -20.07 -21.60
CA LEU A 29 -6.77 -18.77 -21.52
C LEU A 29 -5.88 -17.69 -22.12
N ARG A 30 -6.48 -16.77 -22.85
CA ARG A 30 -5.79 -15.59 -23.38
C ARG A 30 -6.52 -14.32 -22.99
N GLU A 31 -5.84 -13.43 -22.31
CA GLU A 31 -6.38 -12.11 -21.96
C GLU A 31 -6.55 -11.27 -23.22
N ILE A 32 -7.72 -10.65 -23.42
CA ILE A 32 -8.04 -9.94 -24.67
C ILE A 32 -7.17 -8.69 -24.84
N ALA A 33 -7.04 -7.90 -23.76
CA ALA A 33 -6.36 -6.61 -23.80
C ALA A 33 -4.84 -6.76 -24.06
N THR A 34 -4.20 -7.71 -23.36
CA THR A 34 -2.74 -7.83 -23.34
C THR A 34 -2.23 -8.98 -24.20
N ARG A 35 -3.13 -9.83 -24.70
CA ARG A 35 -2.83 -11.08 -25.42
C ARG A 35 -2.00 -12.08 -24.63
N ARG A 36 -1.85 -11.90 -23.30
CA ARG A 36 -1.07 -12.79 -22.42
C ARG A 36 -1.76 -14.14 -22.28
N PRO A 37 -1.00 -15.25 -22.36
CA PRO A 37 -1.58 -16.57 -22.22
C PRO A 37 -1.38 -17.17 -20.82
N TYR A 38 -2.36 -17.96 -20.37
CA TYR A 38 -2.41 -18.58 -19.04
C TYR A 38 -2.92 -20.02 -19.16
N CYS A 39 -2.43 -20.92 -18.31
CA CYS A 39 -2.92 -22.30 -18.26
C CYS A 39 -4.41 -22.37 -17.93
N ASP A 40 -4.82 -21.57 -16.95
CA ASP A 40 -6.13 -21.61 -16.34
C ASP A 40 -6.48 -20.25 -15.72
N HIS A 41 -7.69 -20.18 -15.16
CA HIS A 41 -8.21 -18.97 -14.53
C HIS A 41 -7.44 -18.60 -13.25
N ASP A 42 -6.88 -19.58 -12.53
CA ASP A 42 -6.12 -19.32 -11.30
C ASP A 42 -4.79 -18.61 -11.60
N CYS A 43 -4.07 -19.07 -12.62
CA CYS A 43 -2.87 -18.41 -13.11
C CYS A 43 -3.16 -17.00 -13.60
N TYR A 44 -4.29 -16.80 -14.28
CA TYR A 44 -4.76 -15.48 -14.68
C TYR A 44 -4.98 -14.57 -13.46
N ARG A 45 -5.75 -15.02 -12.45
CA ARG A 45 -6.06 -14.23 -11.24
C ARG A 45 -4.82 -13.89 -10.42
N ARG A 46 -3.87 -14.83 -10.31
CA ARG A 46 -2.60 -14.59 -9.60
C ARG A 46 -1.72 -13.58 -10.34
N ASP A 47 -1.64 -13.62 -11.67
CA ASP A 47 -0.93 -12.59 -12.44
C ASP A 47 -1.62 -11.24 -12.35
N GLU A 48 -2.96 -11.20 -12.39
CA GLU A 48 -3.74 -9.96 -12.22
C GLU A 48 -3.47 -9.32 -10.86
N THR A 49 -3.50 -10.13 -9.79
CA THR A 49 -3.18 -9.68 -8.43
C THR A 49 -1.74 -9.18 -8.36
N ARG A 50 -0.77 -9.97 -8.85
CA ARG A 50 0.64 -9.57 -8.90
C ARG A 50 0.82 -8.23 -9.63
N ARG A 51 0.13 -8.02 -10.75
CA ARG A 51 0.19 -6.78 -11.54
C ARG A 51 -0.47 -5.61 -10.83
N ALA A 52 -1.58 -5.81 -10.13
CA ALA A 52 -2.17 -4.78 -9.29
C ALA A 52 -1.21 -4.34 -8.16
N PHE A 53 -0.42 -5.27 -7.63
CA PHE A 53 0.62 -4.99 -6.63
C PHE A 53 1.96 -4.54 -7.22
N THR A 54 2.20 -4.69 -8.53
CA THR A 54 3.50 -4.32 -9.13
C THR A 54 3.77 -2.81 -9.08
N PRO A 55 2.81 -1.89 -9.29
CA PRO A 55 3.03 -0.46 -9.07
C PRO A 55 3.56 -0.13 -7.66
N TRP A 56 3.12 -0.87 -6.65
CA TRP A 56 3.58 -0.71 -5.27
C TRP A 56 5.06 -1.08 -5.10
N PHE A 57 5.50 -2.19 -5.72
CA PHE A 57 6.88 -2.66 -5.59
C PHE A 57 7.85 -2.07 -6.64
N ALA A 58 7.37 -1.74 -7.84
CA ALA A 58 8.18 -1.08 -8.87
C ALA A 58 8.58 0.35 -8.45
N ALA A 59 7.83 0.98 -7.54
CA ALA A 59 8.22 2.22 -6.88
C ALA A 59 9.41 2.07 -5.91
N SER A 60 9.87 0.84 -5.64
CA SER A 60 11.02 0.56 -4.76
C SER A 60 12.27 0.03 -5.49
N GLY A 61 12.22 -0.09 -6.83
CA GLY A 61 13.36 -0.54 -7.64
C GLY A 61 14.24 0.62 -8.13
N PRO A 62 15.58 0.54 -8.05
CA PRO A 62 16.48 1.60 -8.46
C PRO A 62 16.75 1.54 -9.98
N THR A 63 15.75 1.84 -10.81
CA THR A 63 16.00 2.08 -12.25
C THR A 63 15.09 3.19 -12.79
N SER A 64 15.58 4.42 -12.65
CA SER A 64 15.69 5.42 -13.72
C SER A 64 14.51 5.56 -14.72
N GLU A 65 13.33 5.99 -14.28
CA GLU A 65 12.38 6.84 -15.06
C GLU A 65 11.50 7.64 -14.07
N LEU A 66 12.19 8.47 -13.27
CA LEU A 66 11.72 9.13 -12.06
C LEU A 66 11.41 10.61 -12.33
N ALA A 67 10.28 10.94 -12.94
CA ALA A 67 9.86 12.36 -13.00
C ALA A 67 8.35 12.60 -12.92
N THR A 68 7.50 11.79 -13.57
CA THR A 68 6.09 12.22 -13.75
C THR A 68 5.10 11.59 -12.75
N GLY A 69 5.44 10.44 -12.14
CA GLY A 69 4.60 9.79 -11.12
C GLY A 69 4.89 10.20 -9.66
N HIS A 70 6.02 10.87 -9.41
CA HIS A 70 6.52 11.16 -8.06
C HIS A 70 5.78 12.30 -7.37
N ALA A 71 5.30 13.29 -8.12
CA ALA A 71 4.62 14.45 -7.56
C ALA A 71 3.26 14.10 -6.92
N ALA A 72 2.50 13.19 -7.54
CA ALA A 72 1.16 12.84 -7.06
C ALA A 72 1.18 11.97 -5.78
N SER A 73 2.15 11.05 -5.67
CA SER A 73 2.30 10.16 -4.50
C SER A 73 2.90 10.89 -3.30
N LEU A 74 3.90 11.77 -3.53
CA LEU A 74 4.47 12.61 -2.48
C LEU A 74 3.43 13.60 -1.92
N GLY A 75 2.57 14.17 -2.76
CA GLY A 75 1.49 15.07 -2.31
C GLY A 75 0.47 14.40 -1.41
N LEU A 76 0.07 13.16 -1.71
CA LEU A 76 -0.85 12.38 -0.88
C LEU A 76 -0.22 11.95 0.45
N MET A 77 1.07 11.58 0.46
CA MET A 77 1.76 11.23 1.70
C MET A 77 2.03 12.45 2.58
N ALA A 78 2.37 13.60 2.00
CA ALA A 78 2.56 14.85 2.73
C ALA A 78 1.25 15.37 3.36
N SER A 79 0.11 15.20 2.70
CA SER A 79 -1.18 15.59 3.26
C SER A 79 -1.63 14.68 4.41
N LEU A 80 -1.37 13.37 4.30
CA LEU A 80 -1.67 12.41 5.37
C LEU A 80 -0.80 12.62 6.61
N THR A 81 0.50 12.90 6.45
CA THR A 81 1.39 13.22 7.59
C THR A 81 1.03 14.55 8.23
N ALA A 82 0.70 15.58 7.43
CA ALA A 82 0.20 16.85 7.96
C ALA A 82 -1.11 16.67 8.73
N ALA A 83 -2.09 15.93 8.20
CA ALA A 83 -3.35 15.66 8.88
C ALA A 83 -3.16 14.87 10.18
N ALA A 84 -2.28 13.87 10.19
CA ALA A 84 -1.95 13.10 11.38
C ALA A 84 -1.27 13.98 12.46
N CYS A 85 -0.35 14.87 12.08
CA CYS A 85 0.29 15.79 13.00
C CYS A 85 -0.73 16.71 13.72
N TRP A 86 -1.82 17.10 13.05
CA TRP A 86 -2.86 17.91 13.65
C TRP A 86 -3.81 17.09 14.55
N GLY A 87 -4.07 15.83 14.19
CA GLY A 87 -4.89 14.93 14.99
C GLY A 87 -4.28 14.54 16.34
N TYR A 88 -2.95 14.39 16.41
CA TYR A 88 -2.25 13.98 17.65
C TYR A 88 -1.72 15.15 18.48
N ALA A 89 -1.50 16.35 17.91
CA ALA A 89 -1.01 17.51 18.66
C ALA A 89 -2.03 18.03 19.68
N LEU A 90 -3.33 17.99 19.37
CA LEU A 90 -4.40 18.42 20.26
C LEU A 90 -4.53 17.55 21.53
N PRO A 91 -4.60 16.21 21.46
CA PRO A 91 -4.70 15.39 22.67
C PRO A 91 -3.43 15.42 23.52
N LEU A 92 -2.24 15.49 22.93
CA LEU A 92 -0.97 15.52 23.69
C LEU A 92 -0.80 16.81 24.49
N SER A 93 -1.19 17.96 23.93
CA SER A 93 -1.14 19.24 24.66
C SER A 93 -2.14 19.30 25.82
N ALA A 94 -3.35 18.74 25.66
CA ALA A 94 -4.35 18.69 26.74
C ALA A 94 -3.89 17.82 27.93
N VAL A 95 -3.26 16.66 27.66
CA VAL A 95 -2.70 15.79 28.70
C VAL A 95 -1.54 16.49 29.41
N ALA A 96 -0.63 17.14 28.66
CA ALA A 96 0.48 17.87 29.25
C ALA A 96 0.02 19.02 30.17
N ILE A 97 -0.98 19.80 29.75
CA ILE A 97 -1.56 20.88 30.57
C ILE A 97 -2.19 20.31 31.85
N SER A 98 -2.94 19.20 31.74
CA SER A 98 -3.58 18.55 32.89
C SER A 98 -2.54 18.03 33.91
N LEU A 99 -1.45 17.45 33.42
CA LEU A 99 -0.33 16.99 34.27
C LEU A 99 0.39 18.16 34.96
N VAL A 100 0.60 19.28 34.26
CA VAL A 100 1.23 20.47 34.85
C VAL A 100 0.33 21.10 35.90
N GLN A 101 -0.98 21.22 35.63
CA GLN A 101 -1.94 21.79 36.58
C GLN A 101 -2.06 20.94 37.85
N THR A 102 -2.12 19.61 37.72
CA THR A 102 -2.15 18.70 38.87
C THR A 102 -0.86 18.77 39.69
N ALA A 103 0.31 18.81 39.04
CA ALA A 103 1.59 18.97 39.72
C ALA A 103 1.70 20.32 40.47
N LEU A 104 1.19 21.41 39.89
CA LEU A 104 1.16 22.72 40.55
C LEU A 104 0.17 22.76 41.72
N GLY A 105 -1.02 22.16 41.57
CA GLY A 105 -1.99 22.06 42.66
C GLY A 105 -1.48 21.24 43.84
N MET A 106 -0.80 20.11 43.58
CA MET A 106 -0.13 19.33 44.62
C MET A 106 0.97 20.12 45.33
N ARG A 107 1.77 20.91 44.60
CA ARG A 107 2.79 21.78 45.21
C ARG A 107 2.18 22.85 46.10
N ASP A 108 1.10 23.49 45.67
CA ASP A 108 0.42 24.54 46.44
C ASP A 108 -0.18 23.98 47.75
N LEU A 109 -0.79 22.79 47.70
CA LEU A 109 -1.30 22.09 48.89
C LEU A 109 -0.16 21.76 49.88
N MET A 110 0.94 21.19 49.39
CA MET A 110 2.11 20.88 50.23
C MET A 110 2.72 22.15 50.87
N THR A 111 2.72 23.29 50.17
CA THR A 111 3.22 24.55 50.74
C THR A 111 2.27 25.16 51.76
N LYS A 112 0.95 24.97 51.63
CA LYS A 112 -0.04 25.46 52.59
C LYS A 112 -0.05 24.65 53.89
N GLU A 113 0.19 23.35 53.81
CA GLU A 113 0.30 22.48 55.00
C GLU A 113 1.56 22.79 55.83
N VAL A 114 2.66 23.18 55.20
CA VAL A 114 3.92 23.53 55.90
C VAL A 114 3.85 24.90 56.62
N VAL A 115 2.93 25.78 56.23
CA VAL A 115 2.76 27.12 56.84
C VAL A 115 1.75 27.12 58.00
N LEU A 116 0.99 26.04 58.17
CA LEU A 116 -0.03 25.87 59.21
C LEU A 116 0.43 25.02 60.42
N VAL A 117 1.73 24.71 60.51
CA VAL A 117 2.37 24.02 61.65
C VAL A 117 3.25 24.98 62.44
#